data_AF-A0A9D1K9I5-F1
#
_entry.id   AF-A0A9D1K9I5-F1
#
_cell.length_a   1.000
_cell.length_b   1.000
_cell.length_c   1.000
_cell.angle_alpha   90.00
_cell.angle_beta   90.00
_cell.angle_gamma   90.00
#
_symmetry.space_group_name_H-M   'P 1'
#
loop_
_entity.id
_entity.type
_entity.pdbx_description
1 polymer ?
#
loop_
_entity_poly.entity_id
_entity_poly.type
_entity_poly.pdbx_seq_one_letter_code
_entity_poly.pdbx_strand_id
1 'polypeptide(L)'
;MKTENYSVIELLHLSFVIRDSLEYCHEPLKLKENAFESRKKMVQQLLEKDHFIAKFLVENPNEAGKKYYESLTIYFNNIYEKEFYVSFENYKVDPDKKLEFLEETIKNYQTVLDIIHGFVKTLQDKELLDDVVLQCVNDSENFFRVLYLFIVYNEIIKEDSNYKETLQKTRDNNSYENKYILNLLKGLIAAYNFNRQKYSGQEETLKTLFEEVFKTFQKLDGSIKLTQPNEMQETLLATNRLIAQALRTYETNWRTAYKNLIQKMRENTPANTNETKS
;
A
#
# COMPACT_ATOMS: atom_id res chain seq x y z
N MET A 1 -8.62 26.29 6.55
CA MET A 1 -8.98 24.90 6.22
C MET A 1 -10.23 24.64 7.00
N LYS A 2 -11.26 24.13 6.32
CA LYS A 2 -12.54 23.85 6.99
C LYS A 2 -12.35 22.65 7.92
N THR A 3 -12.88 22.71 9.14
CA THR A 3 -12.65 21.68 10.19
C THR A 3 -13.07 20.29 9.74
N GLU A 4 -14.03 20.21 8.83
CA GLU A 4 -14.56 18.98 8.25
C GLU A 4 -13.52 18.21 7.42
N ASN A 5 -12.45 18.86 6.96
CA ASN A 5 -11.37 18.21 6.23
C ASN A 5 -10.42 17.44 7.15
N TYR A 6 -10.36 17.73 8.46
CA TYR A 6 -9.46 17.05 9.39
C TYR A 6 -9.75 15.54 9.47
N SER A 7 -11.01 15.11 9.35
CA SER A 7 -11.35 13.69 9.32
C SER A 7 -10.67 12.95 8.15
N VAL A 8 -10.60 13.57 6.98
CA VAL A 8 -9.90 13.00 5.81
C VAL A 8 -8.39 12.96 6.06
N ILE A 9 -7.83 13.98 6.69
CA ILE A 9 -6.40 14.06 6.99
C ILE A 9 -5.97 12.99 8.00
N GLU A 10 -6.76 12.76 9.05
CA GLU A 10 -6.48 11.69 10.02
C GLU A 10 -6.54 10.30 9.37
N LEU A 11 -7.52 10.07 8.50
CA LEU A 11 -7.61 8.83 7.72
C LEU A 11 -6.45 8.68 6.73
N LEU A 12 -5.97 9.79 6.15
CA LEU A 12 -4.77 9.78 5.31
C LEU A 12 -3.54 9.34 6.10
N HIS A 13 -3.34 9.85 7.32
CA HIS A 13 -2.24 9.40 8.18
C HIS A 13 -2.31 7.89 8.44
N LEU A 14 -3.49 7.35 8.75
CA LEU A 14 -3.66 5.90 8.88
C LEU A 14 -3.28 5.16 7.59
N SER A 15 -3.71 5.65 6.43
CA SER A 15 -3.35 5.07 5.14
C SER A 15 -1.84 5.09 4.87
N PHE A 16 -1.14 6.15 5.32
CA PHE A 16 0.30 6.27 5.17
C PHE A 16 1.03 5.24 6.02
N VAL A 17 0.59 5.01 7.26
CA VAL A 17 1.24 4.02 8.13
C VAL A 17 1.01 2.60 7.61
N ILE A 18 -0.17 2.31 7.06
CA ILE A 18 -0.42 1.03 6.37
C ILE A 18 0.50 0.92 5.14
N ARG A 19 0.58 1.94 4.28
CA ARG A 19 1.48 1.95 3.13
C ARG A 19 2.93 1.74 3.55
N ASP A 20 3.41 2.46 4.55
CA ASP A 20 4.81 2.45 4.97
C ASP A 20 5.24 1.10 5.56
N SER A 21 4.28 0.27 5.99
CA SER A 21 4.55 -1.12 6.35
C SER A 21 5.09 -1.97 5.18
N LEU A 22 4.80 -1.57 3.93
CA LEU A 22 5.35 -2.21 2.74
C LEU A 22 6.88 -2.10 2.64
N GLU A 23 7.51 -1.14 3.33
CA GLU A 23 8.97 -1.02 3.37
C GLU A 23 9.65 -2.26 3.97
N TYR A 24 8.96 -2.97 4.87
CA TYR A 24 9.46 -4.21 5.47
C TYR A 24 9.59 -5.35 4.44
N CYS A 25 8.91 -5.25 3.28
CA CYS A 25 9.06 -6.19 2.17
C CYS A 25 10.25 -5.88 1.25
N HIS A 26 10.81 -4.67 1.29
CA HIS A 26 11.85 -4.28 0.34
C HIS A 26 13.24 -4.75 0.82
N GLU A 27 13.69 -5.93 0.38
CA GLU A 27 14.95 -6.57 0.83
C GLU A 27 16.19 -5.64 0.85
N PRO A 28 16.48 -4.83 -0.20
CA PRO A 28 17.66 -3.95 -0.21
C PRO A 28 17.66 -2.84 0.85
N LEU A 29 16.50 -2.47 1.38
CA LEU A 29 16.38 -1.36 2.32
C LEU A 29 16.87 -1.76 3.71
N LYS A 30 17.94 -1.16 4.21
CA LYS A 30 18.34 -1.34 5.61
C LYS A 30 17.49 -0.46 6.51
N LEU A 31 16.56 -1.06 7.22
CA LEU A 31 15.68 -0.36 8.16
C LEU A 31 16.36 -0.20 9.52
N LYS A 32 16.12 0.93 10.15
CA LYS A 32 16.68 1.28 11.46
C LYS A 32 15.60 1.04 12.52
N GLU A 33 16.01 0.52 13.67
CA GLU A 33 15.16 0.36 14.86
C GLU A 33 14.37 1.63 15.18
N ASN A 34 15.01 2.79 15.20
CA ASN A 34 14.33 4.07 15.46
C ASN A 34 13.16 4.35 14.50
N ALA A 35 13.24 3.92 13.23
CA ALA A 35 12.15 4.09 12.28
C ALA A 35 11.00 3.12 12.57
N PHE A 36 11.32 1.88 12.94
CA PHE A 36 10.35 0.88 13.36
C PHE A 36 9.60 1.32 14.62
N GLU A 37 10.32 1.72 15.67
CA GLU A 37 9.74 2.19 16.94
C GLU A 37 8.93 3.47 16.78
N SER A 38 9.37 4.41 15.91
CA SER A 38 8.60 5.61 15.61
C SER A 38 7.25 5.28 14.97
N ARG A 39 7.22 4.35 14.00
CA ARG A 39 5.97 3.89 13.37
C ARG A 39 5.07 3.15 14.34
N LYS A 40 5.63 2.26 15.15
CA LYS A 40 4.92 1.58 16.24
C LYS A 40 4.20 2.57 17.14
N LYS A 41 4.89 3.62 17.57
CA LYS A 41 4.33 4.67 18.44
C LYS A 41 3.23 5.47 17.74
N MET A 42 3.40 5.78 16.46
CA MET A 42 2.38 6.47 15.65
C MET A 42 1.11 5.62 15.51
N VAL A 43 1.24 4.31 15.27
CA VAL A 43 0.09 3.38 15.25
C VAL A 43 -0.64 3.38 16.58
N GLN A 44 0.10 3.27 17.69
CA GLN A 44 -0.49 3.27 19.03
C GLN A 44 -1.34 4.52 19.24
N GLN A 45 -0.81 5.70 18.90
CA GLN A 45 -1.54 6.98 18.99
C GLN A 45 -2.79 7.02 18.10
N LEU A 46 -2.70 6.54 16.85
CA LEU A 46 -3.85 6.53 15.93
C LEU A 46 -4.98 5.61 16.42
N LEU A 47 -4.65 4.55 17.18
CA LEU A 47 -5.59 3.56 17.67
C LEU A 47 -5.99 3.77 19.14
N GLU A 48 -5.46 4.79 19.82
CA GLU A 48 -5.88 5.17 21.18
C GLU A 48 -7.38 5.48 21.22
N LYS A 49 -8.06 5.09 22.31
CA LYS A 49 -9.53 5.13 22.41
C LYS A 49 -10.12 6.52 22.21
N ASP A 50 -9.39 7.56 22.57
CA ASP A 50 -9.80 8.95 22.45
C ASP A 50 -9.46 9.57 21.09
N HIS A 51 -8.63 8.91 20.28
CA HIS A 51 -8.29 9.32 18.94
C HIS A 51 -9.50 9.24 17.98
N PHE A 52 -9.56 10.13 16.99
CA PHE A 52 -10.66 10.20 16.03
C PHE A 52 -10.91 8.87 15.33
N ILE A 53 -9.86 8.18 14.88
CA ILE A 53 -9.96 6.91 14.16
C ILE A 53 -10.64 5.84 15.03
N ALA A 54 -10.17 5.66 16.27
CA ALA A 54 -10.75 4.67 17.17
C ALA A 54 -12.22 5.00 17.49
N LYS A 55 -12.52 6.26 17.84
CA LYS A 55 -13.90 6.70 18.08
C LYS A 55 -14.79 6.47 16.87
N PHE A 56 -14.36 6.94 15.70
CA PHE A 56 -15.13 6.81 14.46
C PHE A 56 -15.45 5.36 14.11
N LEU A 57 -14.48 4.45 14.27
CA LEU A 57 -14.68 3.04 13.95
C LEU A 57 -15.47 2.29 15.03
N VAL A 58 -15.25 2.58 16.31
CA VAL A 58 -15.85 1.83 17.44
C VAL A 58 -17.24 2.35 17.81
N GLU A 59 -17.44 3.67 17.79
CA GLU A 59 -18.71 4.32 18.16
C GLU A 59 -19.68 4.41 16.97
N ASN A 60 -19.28 3.90 15.80
CA ASN A 60 -20.17 3.80 14.66
C ASN A 60 -21.36 2.86 14.99
N PRO A 61 -22.61 3.23 14.66
CA PRO A 61 -23.77 2.38 14.92
C PRO A 61 -23.74 1.06 14.13
N ASN A 62 -22.84 0.92 13.16
CA ASN A 62 -22.66 -0.26 12.34
C ASN A 62 -21.58 -1.19 12.94
N GLU A 63 -21.94 -2.46 13.19
CA GLU A 63 -21.00 -3.50 13.64
C GLU A 63 -19.76 -3.65 12.73
N ALA A 64 -19.87 -3.30 11.45
CA ALA A 64 -18.76 -3.39 10.49
C ALA A 64 -17.55 -2.51 10.89
N GLY A 65 -17.79 -1.30 11.42
CA GLY A 65 -16.72 -0.40 11.85
C GLY A 65 -15.92 -1.00 13.01
N LYS A 66 -16.62 -1.57 14.00
CA LYS A 66 -16.01 -2.23 15.14
C LYS A 66 -15.21 -3.47 14.72
N LYS A 67 -15.77 -4.33 13.87
CA LYS A 67 -15.07 -5.51 13.32
C LYS A 67 -13.81 -5.09 12.55
N TYR A 68 -13.89 -4.01 11.79
CA TYR A 68 -12.72 -3.49 11.07
C TYR A 68 -11.65 -2.95 12.03
N TYR A 69 -12.03 -2.21 13.07
CA TYR A 69 -11.08 -1.75 14.10
C TYR A 69 -10.36 -2.94 14.76
N GLU A 70 -11.09 -4.00 15.15
CA GLU A 70 -10.50 -5.22 15.71
C GLU A 70 -9.50 -5.88 14.74
N SER A 71 -9.87 -6.00 13.46
CA SER A 71 -8.99 -6.52 12.41
C SER A 71 -7.74 -5.66 12.21
N LEU A 72 -7.89 -4.34 12.20
CA LEU A 72 -6.81 -3.38 12.05
C LEU A 72 -5.83 -3.43 13.23
N THR A 73 -6.35 -3.56 14.47
CA THR A 73 -5.53 -3.76 15.66
C THR A 73 -4.76 -5.08 15.60
N ILE A 74 -5.38 -6.17 15.15
CA ILE A 74 -4.69 -7.46 14.97
C ILE A 74 -3.57 -7.33 13.93
N TYR A 75 -3.86 -6.70 12.78
CA TYR A 75 -2.89 -6.46 11.72
C TYR A 75 -1.65 -5.74 12.24
N PHE A 76 -1.82 -4.61 12.93
CA PHE A 76 -0.69 -3.88 13.48
C PHE A 76 0.03 -4.60 14.62
N ASN A 77 -0.68 -5.33 15.49
CA ASN A 77 -0.05 -6.14 16.51
C ASN A 77 0.83 -7.25 15.90
N ASN A 78 0.40 -7.85 14.79
CA ASN A 78 1.19 -8.85 14.09
C ASN A 78 2.48 -8.27 13.47
N ILE A 79 2.51 -6.96 13.19
CA ILE A 79 3.68 -6.25 12.67
C ILE A 79 4.60 -5.78 13.81
N TYR A 80 4.03 -5.16 14.85
CA TYR A 80 4.79 -4.35 15.81
C TYR A 80 4.92 -4.94 17.21
N GLU A 81 4.17 -6.01 17.54
CA GLU A 81 4.14 -6.58 18.90
C GLU A 81 4.44 -8.09 18.94
N LYS A 82 4.00 -8.85 17.95
CA LYS A 82 4.03 -10.33 18.00
C LYS A 82 5.13 -10.99 17.16
N GLU A 83 5.93 -10.20 16.44
CA GLU A 83 6.92 -10.70 15.47
C GLU A 83 6.31 -11.72 14.48
N PHE A 84 5.03 -11.58 14.15
CA PHE A 84 4.31 -12.56 13.32
C PHE A 84 4.58 -12.32 11.83
N TYR A 85 4.56 -11.05 11.41
CA TYR A 85 4.89 -10.68 10.04
C TYR A 85 6.34 -10.23 9.90
N VAL A 86 6.82 -9.37 10.81
CA VAL A 86 8.11 -8.70 10.71
C VAL A 86 9.02 -9.16 11.81
N SER A 87 10.23 -9.62 11.46
CA SER A 87 11.26 -9.93 12.45
C SER A 87 11.82 -8.65 13.08
N PHE A 88 12.00 -8.65 14.40
CA PHE A 88 12.54 -7.52 15.15
C PHE A 88 14.07 -7.47 15.10
N GLU A 89 14.74 -8.53 14.64
CA GLU A 89 16.19 -8.54 14.46
C GLU A 89 16.62 -7.75 13.23
N ASN A 90 15.87 -7.88 12.13
CA ASN A 90 16.26 -7.32 10.83
C ASN A 90 15.20 -6.38 10.22
N TYR A 91 14.04 -6.25 10.86
CA TYR A 91 12.90 -5.45 10.41
C TYR A 91 12.46 -5.83 8.99
N LYS A 92 12.42 -7.12 8.68
CA LYS A 92 11.94 -7.67 7.41
C LYS A 92 10.76 -8.59 7.61
N VAL A 93 9.89 -8.59 6.60
CA VAL A 93 8.80 -9.55 6.55
C VAL A 93 9.38 -10.95 6.40
N ASP A 94 8.90 -11.88 7.22
CA ASP A 94 9.20 -13.30 7.09
C ASP A 94 8.82 -13.75 5.66
N PRO A 95 9.76 -14.33 4.89
CA PRO A 95 9.49 -14.82 3.53
C PRO A 95 8.23 -15.68 3.42
N ASP A 96 7.96 -16.56 4.39
CA ASP A 96 6.80 -17.48 4.38
C ASP A 96 5.48 -16.76 4.66
N LYS A 97 5.56 -15.55 5.22
CA LYS A 97 4.41 -14.70 5.55
C LYS A 97 4.18 -13.58 4.57
N LYS A 98 5.06 -13.40 3.58
CA LYS A 98 5.02 -12.23 2.70
C LYS A 98 3.72 -12.12 1.89
N LEU A 99 3.20 -13.23 1.37
CA LEU A 99 1.91 -13.21 0.65
C LEU A 99 0.76 -12.79 1.59
N GLU A 100 0.67 -13.42 2.77
CA GLU A 100 -0.35 -13.11 3.79
C GLU A 100 -0.26 -11.63 4.20
N PHE A 101 0.94 -11.13 4.45
CA PHE A 101 1.21 -9.73 4.76
C PHE A 101 0.74 -8.79 3.66
N LEU A 102 1.09 -9.07 2.40
CA LEU A 102 0.71 -8.23 1.25
C LEU A 102 -0.81 -8.20 1.05
N GLU A 103 -1.49 -9.34 1.21
CA GLU A 103 -2.94 -9.43 1.12
C GLU A 103 -3.63 -8.62 2.23
N GLU A 104 -3.17 -8.73 3.47
CA GLU A 104 -3.73 -7.97 4.59
C GLU A 104 -3.43 -6.47 4.45
N THR A 105 -2.23 -6.10 3.99
CA THR A 105 -1.85 -4.70 3.77
C THR A 105 -2.79 -4.03 2.79
N ILE A 106 -3.06 -4.65 1.63
CA ILE A 106 -3.91 -4.03 0.61
C ILE A 106 -5.39 -4.01 0.99
N LYS A 107 -5.87 -5.02 1.72
CA LYS A 107 -7.25 -5.04 2.24
C LYS A 107 -7.47 -3.90 3.25
N ASN A 108 -6.56 -3.74 4.20
CA ASN A 108 -6.63 -2.65 5.18
C ASN A 108 -6.51 -1.29 4.49
N TYR A 109 -5.54 -1.12 3.59
CA TYR A 109 -5.38 0.11 2.83
C TYR A 109 -6.65 0.47 2.04
N GLN A 110 -7.21 -0.50 1.30
CA GLN A 110 -8.42 -0.29 0.52
C GLN A 110 -9.61 0.09 1.40
N THR A 111 -9.76 -0.53 2.56
CA THR A 111 -10.85 -0.22 3.48
C THR A 111 -10.75 1.21 4.00
N VAL A 112 -9.55 1.67 4.36
CA VAL A 112 -9.32 3.08 4.74
C VAL A 112 -9.63 4.02 3.57
N LEU A 113 -9.19 3.67 2.37
CA LEU A 113 -9.43 4.47 1.17
C LEU A 113 -10.92 4.58 0.82
N ASP A 114 -11.69 3.50 0.95
CA ASP A 114 -13.13 3.51 0.74
C ASP A 114 -13.84 4.44 1.73
N ILE A 115 -13.40 4.46 3.00
CA ILE A 115 -13.88 5.42 4.01
C ILE A 115 -13.52 6.85 3.60
N ILE A 116 -12.25 7.10 3.21
CA ILE A 116 -11.79 8.41 2.74
C ILE A 116 -12.67 8.91 1.58
N HIS A 117 -12.96 8.07 0.57
CA HIS A 117 -13.81 8.45 -0.55
C HIS A 117 -15.25 8.75 -0.13
N GLY A 118 -15.78 8.05 0.88
CA GLY A 118 -17.07 8.38 1.48
C GLY A 118 -17.10 9.79 2.08
N PHE A 119 -16.05 10.17 2.81
CA PHE A 119 -15.90 11.54 3.34
C PHE A 119 -15.70 12.57 2.24
N VAL A 120 -14.78 12.32 1.30
CA VAL A 120 -14.50 13.20 0.15
C VAL A 120 -15.78 13.52 -0.60
N LYS A 121 -16.56 12.50 -0.96
CA LYS A 121 -17.85 12.69 -1.65
C LYS A 121 -18.80 13.56 -0.84
N THR A 122 -18.97 13.27 0.46
CA THR A 122 -19.83 14.04 1.35
C THR A 122 -19.41 15.51 1.46
N LEU A 123 -18.10 15.78 1.46
CA LEU A 123 -17.55 17.13 1.51
C LEU A 123 -17.68 17.87 0.17
N GLN A 124 -17.55 17.18 -0.96
CA GLN A 124 -17.80 17.73 -2.29
C GLN A 124 -19.25 18.14 -2.47
N ASP A 125 -20.19 17.25 -2.11
CA ASP A 125 -21.62 17.50 -2.19
C ASP A 125 -22.07 18.72 -1.37
N LYS A 126 -21.29 19.07 -0.33
CA LYS A 126 -21.51 20.23 0.55
C LYS A 126 -20.64 21.45 0.22
N GLU A 127 -19.80 21.39 -0.82
CA GLU A 127 -18.83 22.44 -1.18
C GLU A 127 -17.86 22.78 -0.02
N LEU A 128 -17.50 21.78 0.80
CA LEU A 128 -16.60 21.91 1.96
C LEU A 128 -15.22 21.28 1.74
N LEU A 129 -15.02 20.52 0.66
CA LEU A 129 -13.74 19.89 0.37
C LEU A 129 -12.70 20.91 -0.09
N ASP A 130 -11.54 20.92 0.57
CA ASP A 130 -10.40 21.72 0.15
C ASP A 130 -9.63 20.98 -0.99
N ASP A 131 -9.35 21.65 -2.11
CA ASP A 131 -8.68 21.04 -3.28
C ASP A 131 -7.33 20.41 -2.94
N VAL A 132 -6.58 21.00 -2.00
CA VAL A 132 -5.29 20.48 -1.53
C VAL A 132 -5.46 19.11 -0.84
N VAL A 133 -6.58 18.90 -0.16
CA VAL A 133 -6.91 17.63 0.48
C VAL A 133 -7.25 16.59 -0.58
N LEU A 134 -8.10 16.96 -1.55
CA LEU A 134 -8.46 16.08 -2.67
C LEU A 134 -7.22 15.64 -3.46
N GLN A 135 -6.34 16.58 -3.80
CA GLN A 135 -5.10 16.28 -4.50
C GLN A 135 -4.22 15.31 -3.71
N CYS A 136 -4.09 15.52 -2.39
CA CYS A 136 -3.29 14.64 -1.53
C CYS A 136 -3.89 13.22 -1.43
N VAL A 137 -5.22 13.09 -1.40
CA VAL A 137 -5.91 11.79 -1.46
C VAL A 137 -5.57 11.07 -2.77
N ASN A 138 -5.76 11.72 -3.91
CA ASN A 138 -5.53 11.12 -5.23
C ASN A 138 -4.05 10.71 -5.41
N ASP A 139 -3.12 11.61 -5.10
CA ASP A 139 -1.69 11.33 -5.24
C ASP A 139 -1.22 10.25 -4.26
N SER A 140 -1.81 10.18 -3.06
CA SER A 140 -1.53 9.10 -2.13
C SER A 140 -2.02 7.75 -2.62
N GLU A 141 -3.23 7.67 -3.21
CA GLU A 141 -3.71 6.44 -3.82
C GLU A 141 -2.74 6.01 -4.92
N ASN A 142 -2.47 6.90 -5.88
CA ASN A 142 -1.59 6.62 -7.00
C ASN A 142 -0.22 6.08 -6.55
N PHE A 143 0.39 6.73 -5.56
CA PHE A 143 1.67 6.28 -5.02
C PHE A 143 1.55 4.89 -4.35
N PHE A 144 0.53 4.66 -3.53
CA PHE A 144 0.32 3.34 -2.93
C PHE A 144 0.18 2.25 -4.00
N ARG A 145 -0.65 2.49 -5.02
CA ARG A 145 -0.91 1.55 -6.11
C ARG A 145 0.37 1.12 -6.81
N VAL A 146 1.26 2.07 -7.10
CA VAL A 146 2.53 1.83 -7.79
C VAL A 146 3.55 1.17 -6.87
N LEU A 147 3.62 1.59 -5.60
CA LEU A 147 4.50 0.96 -4.61
C LEU A 147 4.12 -0.51 -4.39
N TYR A 148 2.83 -0.79 -4.22
CA TYR A 148 2.33 -2.15 -4.06
C TYR A 148 2.58 -2.99 -5.31
N LEU A 149 2.31 -2.44 -6.50
CA LEU A 149 2.63 -3.06 -7.78
C LEU A 149 4.12 -3.43 -7.88
N PHE A 150 5.01 -2.51 -7.52
CA PHE A 150 6.45 -2.74 -7.55
C PHE A 150 6.86 -3.93 -6.66
N ILE A 151 6.31 -4.02 -5.46
CA ILE A 151 6.65 -5.11 -4.53
C ILE A 151 6.11 -6.45 -5.04
N VAL A 152 4.83 -6.51 -5.40
CA VAL A 152 4.19 -7.74 -5.89
C VAL A 152 4.85 -8.21 -7.19
N TYR A 153 5.16 -7.29 -8.10
CA TYR A 153 5.85 -7.61 -9.34
C TYR A 153 7.20 -8.28 -9.07
N ASN A 154 8.04 -7.71 -8.20
CA ASN A 154 9.35 -8.30 -7.90
C ASN A 154 9.21 -9.68 -7.24
N GLU A 155 8.22 -9.87 -6.36
CA GLU A 155 7.98 -11.18 -5.76
C GLU A 155 7.52 -12.21 -6.78
N ILE A 156 6.66 -11.83 -7.74
CA ILE A 156 6.25 -12.72 -8.84
C ILE A 156 7.46 -13.14 -9.69
N ILE A 157 8.34 -12.21 -10.04
CA ILE A 157 9.56 -12.53 -10.82
C ILE A 157 10.47 -13.49 -10.04
N LYS A 158 10.62 -13.26 -8.73
CA LYS A 158 11.40 -14.14 -7.85
C LYS A 158 10.81 -15.54 -7.80
N GLU A 159 9.51 -15.67 -7.54
CA GLU A 159 8.85 -16.97 -7.42
C GLU A 159 8.71 -17.71 -8.77
N ASP A 160 8.58 -16.99 -9.89
CA ASP A 160 8.64 -17.59 -11.22
C ASP A 160 10.04 -18.18 -11.51
N SER A 161 11.10 -17.49 -11.10
CA SER A 161 12.46 -18.01 -11.17
C SER A 161 12.63 -19.26 -10.31
N ASN A 162 12.14 -19.21 -9.05
CA ASN A 162 12.18 -20.36 -8.13
C ASN A 162 11.41 -21.56 -8.71
N TYR A 163 10.25 -21.32 -9.33
CA TYR A 163 9.46 -22.36 -9.97
C TYR A 163 10.24 -23.03 -11.12
N LYS A 164 10.82 -22.24 -12.02
CA LYS A 164 11.61 -22.75 -13.15
C LYS A 164 12.82 -23.56 -12.69
N GLU A 165 13.53 -23.10 -11.67
CA GLU A 165 14.66 -23.82 -11.09
C GLU A 165 14.22 -25.13 -10.43
N THR A 166 13.15 -25.08 -9.64
CA THR A 166 12.60 -26.26 -8.94
C THR A 166 12.09 -27.30 -9.94
N LEU A 167 11.44 -26.87 -11.02
CA LEU A 167 11.00 -27.76 -12.08
C LEU A 167 12.19 -28.44 -12.78
N GLN A 168 13.28 -27.73 -13.06
CA GLN A 168 14.47 -28.33 -13.66
C GLN A 168 15.11 -29.39 -12.73
N LYS A 169 15.13 -29.13 -11.42
CA LYS A 169 15.70 -30.04 -10.41
C LYS A 169 14.84 -31.28 -10.20
N THR A 170 13.54 -31.11 -10.03
CA THR A 170 12.59 -32.18 -9.71
C THR A 170 12.16 -32.98 -10.94
N ARG A 171 12.12 -32.34 -12.12
CA ARG A 171 11.53 -32.85 -13.36
C ARG A 171 10.08 -33.33 -13.20
N ASP A 172 9.40 -32.91 -12.14
CA ASP A 172 8.04 -33.30 -11.82
C ASP A 172 7.22 -32.07 -11.42
N ASN A 173 6.33 -31.65 -12.33
CA ASN A 173 5.37 -30.57 -12.08
C ASN A 173 4.47 -30.80 -10.85
N ASN A 174 4.33 -32.05 -10.38
CA ASN A 174 3.45 -32.42 -9.28
C ASN A 174 4.14 -32.55 -7.92
N SER A 175 5.44 -32.24 -7.84
CA SER A 175 6.15 -32.21 -6.55
C SER A 175 5.50 -31.24 -5.57
N TYR A 176 5.71 -31.48 -4.28
CA TYR A 176 5.19 -30.61 -3.23
C TYR A 176 5.70 -29.18 -3.38
N GLU A 177 6.99 -29.03 -3.67
CA GLU A 177 7.68 -27.74 -3.85
C GLU A 177 7.11 -26.97 -5.05
N ASN A 178 6.93 -27.62 -6.20
CA ASN A 178 6.34 -26.97 -7.38
C ASN A 178 4.90 -26.53 -7.10
N LYS A 179 4.09 -27.35 -6.42
CA LYS A 179 2.72 -26.98 -6.03
C LYS A 179 2.70 -25.80 -5.05
N TYR A 180 3.62 -25.78 -4.08
CA TYR A 180 3.75 -24.69 -3.13
C TYR A 180 4.04 -23.36 -3.84
N ILE A 181 5.07 -23.32 -4.69
CA ILE A 181 5.45 -22.11 -5.44
C ILE A 181 4.31 -21.67 -6.39
N LEU A 182 3.64 -22.61 -7.07
CA LEU A 182 2.50 -22.30 -7.92
C LEU A 182 1.32 -21.68 -7.13
N ASN A 183 1.08 -22.12 -5.90
CA ASN A 183 0.06 -21.53 -5.04
C ASN A 183 0.45 -20.12 -4.61
N LEU A 184 1.72 -19.88 -4.28
CA LEU A 184 2.24 -18.53 -3.99
C LEU A 184 2.07 -17.60 -5.20
N LEU A 185 2.48 -18.05 -6.40
CA LEU A 185 2.32 -17.29 -7.64
C LEU A 185 0.85 -16.92 -7.91
N LYS A 186 -0.08 -17.85 -7.72
CA LYS A 186 -1.53 -17.58 -7.86
C LYS A 186 -2.00 -16.51 -6.88
N GLY A 187 -1.56 -16.59 -5.62
CA GLY A 187 -1.87 -15.58 -4.60
C GLY A 187 -1.32 -14.20 -4.95
N LEU A 188 -0.05 -14.12 -5.38
CA LEU A 188 0.58 -12.86 -5.79
C LEU A 188 -0.10 -12.24 -7.02
N ILE A 189 -0.49 -13.05 -8.01
CA ILE A 189 -1.26 -12.59 -9.16
C ILE A 189 -2.66 -12.11 -8.73
N ALA A 190 -3.31 -12.79 -7.79
CA ALA A 190 -4.58 -12.34 -7.23
C ALA A 190 -4.44 -11.00 -6.49
N ALA A 191 -3.38 -10.82 -5.70
CA ALA A 191 -3.04 -9.57 -5.02
C ALA A 191 -2.80 -8.42 -6.02
N TYR A 192 -2.05 -8.68 -7.10
CA TYR A 192 -1.88 -7.75 -8.22
C TYR A 192 -3.23 -7.38 -8.85
N ASN A 193 -4.07 -8.37 -9.14
CA ASN A 193 -5.38 -8.13 -9.77
C ASN A 193 -6.29 -7.31 -8.86
N PHE A 194 -6.28 -7.58 -7.55
CA PHE A 194 -7.00 -6.76 -6.56
C PHE A 194 -6.52 -5.31 -6.60
N ASN A 195 -5.20 -5.08 -6.61
CA ASN A 195 -4.63 -3.73 -6.70
C ASN A 195 -5.08 -2.98 -7.96
N ARG A 196 -5.05 -3.65 -9.11
CA ARG A 196 -5.50 -3.11 -10.40
C ARG A 196 -7.00 -2.81 -10.39
N GLN A 197 -7.83 -3.77 -9.95
CA GLN A 197 -9.29 -3.66 -10.00
C GLN A 197 -9.84 -2.59 -9.05
N LYS A 198 -9.13 -2.34 -7.94
CA LYS A 198 -9.55 -1.38 -6.93
C LYS A 198 -9.06 0.05 -7.16
N TYR A 199 -8.20 0.27 -8.16
CA TYR A 199 -7.76 1.61 -8.51
C TYR A 199 -8.96 2.48 -8.95
N SER A 200 -9.25 3.53 -8.17
CA SER A 200 -10.37 4.44 -8.43
C SER A 200 -10.02 5.63 -9.32
N GLY A 201 -8.73 5.90 -9.52
CA GLY A 201 -8.29 7.04 -10.30
C GLY A 201 -8.55 6.90 -11.80
N GLN A 202 -8.54 8.04 -12.50
CA GLN A 202 -8.80 8.09 -13.94
C GLN A 202 -7.54 8.15 -14.79
N GLU A 203 -6.35 8.24 -14.18
CA GLU A 203 -5.11 8.44 -14.92
C GLU A 203 -4.81 7.29 -15.88
N GLU A 204 -4.73 7.64 -17.16
CA GLU A 204 -4.47 6.67 -18.23
C GLU A 204 -3.07 6.06 -18.14
N THR A 205 -2.09 6.84 -17.68
CA THR A 205 -0.71 6.38 -17.46
C THR A 205 -0.64 5.22 -16.48
N LEU A 206 -1.38 5.28 -15.38
CA LEU A 206 -1.39 4.23 -14.36
C LEU A 206 -2.17 3.00 -14.84
N LYS A 207 -3.28 3.20 -15.56
CA LYS A 207 -4.02 2.10 -16.21
C LYS A 207 -3.14 1.34 -17.22
N THR A 208 -2.43 2.09 -18.07
CA THR A 208 -1.49 1.53 -19.05
C THR A 208 -0.37 0.76 -18.36
N LEU A 209 0.20 1.31 -17.27
CA LEU A 209 1.21 0.60 -16.47
C LEU A 209 0.69 -0.75 -15.98
N PHE A 210 -0.53 -0.80 -15.43
CA PHE A 210 -1.11 -2.07 -15.01
C PHE A 210 -1.26 -3.03 -16.19
N GLU A 211 -1.78 -2.59 -17.32
CA GLU A 211 -1.97 -3.45 -18.50
C GLU A 211 -0.65 -4.02 -19.03
N GLU A 212 0.40 -3.21 -19.11
CA GLU A 212 1.72 -3.67 -19.54
C GLU A 212 2.30 -4.70 -18.57
N VAL A 213 2.18 -4.47 -17.25
CA VAL A 213 2.59 -5.47 -16.25
C VAL A 213 1.77 -6.76 -16.38
N PHE A 214 0.46 -6.65 -16.63
CA PHE A 214 -0.39 -7.82 -16.82
C PHE A 214 0.04 -8.65 -18.03
N LYS A 215 0.32 -8.00 -19.16
CA LYS A 215 0.85 -8.66 -20.36
C LYS A 215 2.18 -9.36 -20.06
N THR A 216 3.04 -8.76 -19.25
CA THR A 216 4.29 -9.40 -18.79
C THR A 216 4.01 -10.68 -18.02
N PHE A 217 3.02 -10.70 -17.12
CA PHE A 217 2.63 -11.93 -16.41
C PHE A 217 2.04 -12.98 -17.35
N GLN A 218 1.22 -12.58 -18.32
CA GLN A 218 0.68 -13.50 -19.34
C GLN A 218 1.77 -14.08 -20.26
N LYS A 219 2.88 -13.38 -20.46
CA LYS A 219 4.05 -13.94 -21.16
C LYS A 219 4.83 -14.93 -20.28
N LEU A 220 4.94 -14.64 -18.97
CA LEU A 220 5.60 -15.54 -18.01
C LEU A 220 4.89 -16.88 -17.87
N ASP A 221 3.56 -16.86 -17.75
CA ASP A 221 2.75 -18.08 -17.60
C ASP A 221 2.47 -18.80 -18.94
N GLY A 222 2.90 -18.21 -20.06
CA GLY A 222 2.77 -18.77 -21.40
C GLY A 222 1.41 -18.56 -22.06
N SER A 223 0.49 -17.82 -21.43
CA SER A 223 -0.80 -17.42 -22.03
C SER A 223 -0.60 -16.59 -23.30
N ILE A 224 0.43 -15.75 -23.33
CA ILE A 224 0.93 -15.07 -24.52
C ILE A 224 2.21 -15.76 -24.97
N LYS A 225 2.19 -16.32 -26.19
CA LYS A 225 3.37 -16.96 -26.78
C LYS A 225 4.42 -15.91 -27.14
N LEU A 226 5.66 -16.21 -26.79
CA LEU A 226 6.83 -15.46 -27.26
C LEU A 226 7.04 -15.74 -28.75
N THR A 227 7.34 -14.69 -29.49
CA THR A 227 7.66 -14.73 -30.92
C THR A 227 9.16 -14.86 -31.17
N GLN A 228 10.01 -14.44 -30.21
CA GLN A 228 11.47 -14.47 -30.31
C GLN A 228 12.13 -14.96 -29.01
N PRO A 229 13.32 -15.60 -29.07
CA PRO A 229 13.99 -16.14 -27.89
C PRO A 229 14.30 -15.12 -26.77
N ASN A 230 14.64 -13.88 -27.13
CA ASN A 230 15.03 -12.84 -26.17
C ASN A 230 13.84 -11.99 -25.69
N GLU A 231 12.64 -12.21 -26.24
CA GLU A 231 11.49 -11.33 -26.03
C GLU A 231 11.10 -11.20 -24.54
N MET A 232 11.22 -12.28 -23.77
CA MET A 232 10.90 -12.24 -22.34
C MET A 232 11.88 -11.36 -21.57
N GLN A 233 13.18 -11.48 -21.86
CA GLN A 233 14.20 -10.67 -21.20
C GLN A 233 14.01 -9.19 -21.52
N GLU A 234 13.71 -8.86 -22.77
CA GLU A 234 13.41 -7.50 -23.21
C GLU A 234 12.14 -6.96 -22.53
N THR A 235 11.09 -7.78 -22.45
CA THR A 235 9.83 -7.44 -21.78
C THR A 235 10.05 -7.13 -20.30
N LEU A 236 10.83 -7.96 -19.58
CA LEU A 236 11.16 -7.73 -18.17
C LEU A 236 11.95 -6.44 -17.98
N LEU A 237 12.96 -6.19 -18.81
CA LEU A 237 13.76 -4.96 -18.76
C LEU A 237 12.89 -3.70 -19.01
N ALA A 238 12.00 -3.75 -20.00
CA ALA A 238 11.09 -2.65 -20.30
C ALA A 238 10.10 -2.42 -19.14
N THR A 239 9.50 -3.49 -18.62
CA THR A 239 8.54 -3.42 -17.50
C THR A 239 9.20 -2.86 -16.24
N ASN A 240 10.42 -3.30 -15.91
CA ASN A 240 11.19 -2.79 -14.78
C ASN A 240 11.42 -1.28 -14.89
N ARG A 241 11.77 -0.79 -16.08
CA ARG A 241 11.98 0.64 -16.33
C ARG A 241 10.68 1.43 -16.15
N LEU A 242 9.57 0.92 -16.69
CA LEU A 242 8.25 1.55 -16.56
C LEU A 242 7.82 1.66 -15.10
N ILE A 243 7.91 0.57 -14.33
CA ILE A 243 7.58 0.57 -12.90
C ILE A 243 8.48 1.54 -12.14
N ALA A 244 9.80 1.51 -12.38
CA ALA A 244 10.73 2.39 -11.69
C ALA A 244 10.49 3.87 -12.00
N GLN A 245 10.15 4.21 -13.24
CA GLN A 245 9.78 5.57 -13.63
C GLN A 245 8.48 6.01 -12.96
N ALA A 246 7.45 5.17 -12.99
CA ALA A 246 6.19 5.44 -12.32
C ALA A 246 6.40 5.66 -10.82
N LEU A 247 7.16 4.77 -10.15
CA LEU A 247 7.39 4.87 -8.71
C LEU A 247 8.01 6.22 -8.34
N ARG A 248 9.02 6.67 -9.08
CA ARG A 248 9.65 7.99 -8.87
C ARG A 248 8.67 9.14 -9.08
N THR A 249 7.89 9.10 -10.15
CA THR A 249 6.91 10.16 -10.47
C THR A 249 5.85 10.25 -9.38
N TYR A 250 5.21 9.14 -9.04
CA TYR A 250 4.09 9.15 -8.09
C TYR A 250 4.54 9.39 -6.65
N GLU A 251 5.73 8.93 -6.27
CA GLU A 251 6.34 9.31 -5.00
C GLU A 251 6.57 10.82 -4.93
N THR A 252 7.10 11.43 -6.00
CA THR A 252 7.37 12.88 -6.05
C THR A 252 6.07 13.69 -5.98
N ASN A 253 5.04 13.26 -6.69
CA ASN A 253 3.72 13.89 -6.68
C ASN A 253 3.12 13.84 -5.27
N TRP A 254 3.07 12.64 -4.67
CA TRP A 254 2.58 12.46 -3.30
C TRP A 254 3.35 13.31 -2.29
N ARG A 255 4.69 13.31 -2.33
CA ARG A 255 5.51 14.14 -1.42
C ARG A 255 5.20 15.63 -1.58
N THR A 256 4.99 16.09 -2.80
CA THR A 256 4.64 17.49 -3.09
C THR A 256 3.24 17.82 -2.57
N ALA A 257 2.23 16.99 -2.85
CA ALA A 257 0.87 17.18 -2.37
C ALA A 257 0.79 17.14 -0.84
N TYR A 258 1.49 16.20 -0.20
CA TYR A 258 1.56 16.12 1.25
C TYR A 258 2.25 17.35 1.87
N LYS A 259 3.35 17.82 1.28
CA LYS A 259 4.00 19.06 1.72
C LYS A 259 3.05 20.25 1.66
N ASN A 260 2.29 20.39 0.57
CA ASN A 260 1.31 21.45 0.40
C ASN A 260 0.16 21.34 1.43
N LEU A 261 -0.31 20.12 1.71
CA LEU A 261 -1.29 19.85 2.74
C LEU A 261 -0.80 20.30 4.12
N ILE A 262 0.42 19.89 4.50
CA ILE A 262 1.03 20.27 5.79
C ILE A 262 1.24 21.79 5.89
N GLN A 263 1.67 22.44 4.81
CA GLN A 263 1.78 23.90 4.79
C GLN A 263 0.41 24.55 5.03
N LYS A 264 -0.63 24.08 4.33
CA LYS A 264 -2.00 24.56 4.52
C LYS A 264 -2.50 24.32 5.95
N MET A 265 -2.17 23.19 6.58
CA MET A 265 -2.51 22.93 7.98
C MET A 265 -1.87 23.98 8.90
N ARG A 266 -0.57 24.24 8.74
CA ARG A 266 0.17 25.20 9.58
C ARG A 266 -0.36 26.63 9.46
N GLU A 267 -0.69 27.06 8.25
CA GLU A 267 -1.28 28.38 7.99
C GLU A 267 -2.68 28.55 8.60
N ASN A 268 -3.37 27.45 8.91
CA ASN A 268 -4.71 27.44 9.49
C ASN A 268 -4.74 27.09 10.98
N THR A 269 -3.60 26.76 11.58
CA THR A 269 -3.49 26.70 13.05
C THR A 269 -3.59 28.14 13.56
N PRO A 270 -4.53 28.46 14.48
CA PRO A 270 -4.59 29.79 15.06
C PRO A 270 -3.22 30.14 15.63
N ALA A 271 -2.65 31.29 15.25
CA ALA A 271 -1.54 31.86 16.01
C ALA A 271 -2.00 31.90 17.46
N ASN A 272 -1.22 31.30 18.37
CA ASN A 272 -1.45 31.40 19.80
C ASN A 272 -1.69 32.88 20.13
N THR A 273 -2.94 33.25 20.38
CA THR A 273 -3.32 34.49 21.04
C THR A 273 -2.91 34.38 22.50
N ASN A 274 -1.59 34.39 22.72
CA ASN A 274 -0.93 34.66 23.98
C ASN A 274 0.12 35.75 23.71
N GLU A 275 -0.27 36.83 23.04
CA GLU A 275 0.31 38.13 23.36
C GLU A 275 -0.52 38.69 24.53
N THR A 276 -0.06 38.32 25.72
CA THR A 276 -0.27 39.08 26.95
C THR A 276 -0.13 40.56 26.64
N LYS A 277 -1.24 41.29 26.69
CA LYS A 277 -1.22 42.73 26.92
C LYS A 277 -0.59 42.95 28.30
N SER A 278 0.68 43.35 28.31
CA SER A 278 1.31 44.08 29.42
C SER A 278 1.20 45.57 29.14
#